data_AF-A0A1G3HRN6-F1
#
_entry.id   AF-A0A1G3HRN6-F1
#
_cell.length_a   1.000
_cell.length_b   1.000
_cell.length_c   1.000
_cell.angle_alpha   90.00
_cell.angle_beta   90.00
_cell.angle_gamma   90.00
#
_symmetry.space_group_name_H-M   'P 1'
#
loop_
_entity.id
_entity.type
_entity.pdbx_description
1 polymer ?
#
loop_
_entity_poly.entity_id
_entity_poly.type
_entity_poly.pdbx_seq_one_letter_code
_entity_poly.pdbx_strand_id
1 'polypeptide(L)' 'MPAAKKPASFEAALQELEHIVQAMESGEAPLEESLASYERGMALLQQCQEALGSAEQKIRMLENGSLRSFEGASEGAES' A
#
# COMPACT_ATOMS: atom_id res chain seq x y z
N MET A 1 -9.19 -6.67 25.34
CA MET A 1 -9.04 -5.19 25.32
C MET A 1 -7.74 -4.85 24.59
N PRO A 2 -7.59 -3.71 23.90
CA PRO A 2 -8.25 -3.25 22.68
C PRO A 2 -7.28 -3.12 21.48
N ALA A 3 -7.84 -3.17 20.27
CA ALA A 3 -7.37 -2.70 18.96
C ALA A 3 -5.88 -2.30 18.81
N ALA A 4 -5.08 -3.18 18.21
CA ALA A 4 -3.82 -2.83 17.57
C ALA A 4 -4.13 -1.89 16.38
N LYS A 5 -4.14 -0.59 16.66
CA LYS A 5 -4.47 0.47 15.72
C LYS A 5 -3.24 0.78 14.85
N LYS A 6 -2.97 -0.05 13.84
CA LYS A 6 -2.27 0.25 12.57
C LYS A 6 -2.04 -1.05 11.77
N PRO A 7 -3.01 -1.42 10.92
CA PRO A 7 -2.86 -1.25 9.47
C PRO A 7 -4.04 -0.51 8.82
N ALA A 8 -4.43 0.63 9.39
CA ALA A 8 -5.61 1.42 9.02
C ALA A 8 -5.54 2.17 7.68
N SER A 9 -4.58 1.89 6.80
CA SER A 9 -4.43 2.64 5.53
C SER A 9 -4.67 1.77 4.31
N PHE A 10 -3.94 0.67 4.12
CA PHE A 10 -4.13 -0.17 2.95
C PHE A 10 -5.43 -0.99 3.04
N GLU A 11 -5.61 -1.76 4.11
CA GLU A 11 -6.77 -2.64 4.26
C GLU A 11 -8.08 -1.84 4.39
N ALA A 12 -8.02 -0.70 5.08
CA ALA A 12 -9.14 0.23 5.15
C ALA A 12 -9.47 0.87 3.79
N ALA A 13 -8.45 1.28 3.01
CA ALA A 13 -8.67 1.82 1.68
C ALA A 13 -9.22 0.75 0.71
N LEU A 14 -8.78 -0.50 0.87
CA LEU A 14 -9.29 -1.64 0.11
C LEU A 14 -10.76 -1.92 0.43
N GLN A 15 -11.12 -1.96 1.72
CA GLN A 15 -12.53 -2.13 2.13
C GLN A 15 -13.42 -1.00 1.63
N GLU A 16 -12.94 0.25 1.68
CA GLU A 16 -13.71 1.39 1.18
C GLU A 16 -13.87 1.32 -0.35
N LEU A 17 -12.84 0.87 -1.07
CA LEU A 17 -12.91 0.62 -2.51
C LEU A 17 -13.91 -0.48 -2.86
N GLU A 18 -13.94 -1.60 -2.12
CA GLU A 18 -14.91 -2.67 -2.30
C GLU A 18 -16.34 -2.16 -2.10
N HIS A 19 -16.58 -1.36 -1.06
CA HIS A 19 -17.87 -0.72 -0.80
C HIS A 19 -18.31 0.19 -1.95
N ILE A 20 -17.38 0.99 -2.49
CA ILE A 20 -17.63 1.88 -3.63
C ILE A 20 -18.00 1.07 -4.87
N VAL A 21 -17.25 0.01 -5.19
CA VAL A 21 -17.53 -0.86 -6.33
C VAL A 21 -18.90 -1.52 -6.18
N GLN A 22 -19.22 -2.03 -4.98
CA GLN A 22 -20.49 -2.67 -4.70
C GLN A 22 -21.68 -1.70 -4.82
N ALA A 23 -21.49 -0.43 -4.43
CA ALA A 23 -22.48 0.63 -4.63
C ALA A 23 -22.66 0.96 -6.12
N MET A 24 -21.58 0.99 -6.90
CA MET A 24 -21.63 1.21 -8.35
C MET A 24 -22.30 0.04 -9.09
N GLU A 25 -22.04 -1.21 -8.69
CA GLU A 25 -22.66 -2.40 -9.28
C GLU A 25 -24.15 -2.52 -8.99
N SER A 26 -24.63 -1.93 -7.89
CA SER A 26 -26.06 -1.88 -7.58
C SER A 26 -26.86 -1.06 -8.60
N GLY A 27 -26.22 -0.23 -9.42
CA GLY A 27 -26.82 0.43 -10.59
C GLY A 27 -27.91 1.46 -10.28
N GLU A 28 -28.19 1.72 -9.01
CA GLU A 28 -29.27 2.60 -8.54
C GLU A 28 -28.78 4.03 -8.26
N ALA A 29 -27.46 4.26 -8.37
CA ALA A 29 -26.81 5.52 -8.09
C ALA A 29 -26.93 6.50 -9.27
N PRO A 30 -27.28 7.78 -9.03
CA PRO A 30 -27.28 8.80 -10.09
C PRO A 30 -25.86 9.04 -10.63
N LEU A 31 -25.79 9.59 -11.84
CA LEU A 31 -24.52 9.84 -12.56
C LEU A 31 -23.50 10.63 -11.72
N GLU A 32 -23.96 11.63 -10.96
CA GLU A 32 -23.12 12.43 -10.05
C GLU A 32 -22.51 11.59 -8.92
N GLU A 33 -23.28 10.66 -8.34
CA GLU A 33 -22.78 9.75 -7.31
C GLU A 33 -21.81 8.71 -7.88
N SER A 34 -22.04 8.26 -9.11
CA SER A 34 -21.15 7.35 -9.83
C SER A 34 -19.79 8.01 -10.13
N LEU A 35 -19.81 9.30 -10.51
CA LEU A 35 -18.60 10.09 -10.70
C LEU A 35 -17.85 10.31 -9.38
N ALA A 36 -18.55 10.70 -8.31
CA ALA A 36 -17.93 10.88 -7.00
C ALA A 36 -17.34 9.57 -6.45
N SER A 37 -18.04 8.45 -6.65
CA SER A 37 -17.59 7.10 -6.32
C SER A 37 -16.31 6.73 -7.08
N TYR A 38 -16.28 7.02 -8.37
CA TYR A 38 -15.12 6.77 -9.23
C TYR A 38 -13.88 7.60 -8.81
N GLU A 39 -14.05 8.91 -8.59
CA GLU A 39 -12.94 9.77 -8.13
C GLU A 39 -12.38 9.30 -6.78
N ARG A 40 -13.27 8.91 -5.86
CA ARG A 40 -12.88 8.40 -4.55
C ARG A 40 -12.17 7.06 -4.66
N GLY A 41 -12.65 6.15 -5.51
CA GLY A 41 -11.99 4.88 -5.81
C GLY A 41 -10.59 5.05 -6.39
N MET A 42 -10.41 6.01 -7.31
CA MET A 42 -9.10 6.36 -7.86
C MET A 42 -8.14 6.87 -6.78
N ALA A 43 -8.60 7.74 -5.89
CA ALA A 43 -7.79 8.25 -4.78
C ALA A 43 -7.37 7.15 -3.79
N LEU A 44 -8.26 6.20 -3.50
CA LEU A 44 -7.96 5.04 -2.66
C LEU A 44 -6.94 4.11 -3.33
N LEU A 45 -7.10 3.86 -4.64
CA LEU A 45 -6.17 3.05 -5.42
C LEU A 45 -4.75 3.66 -5.43
N GLN A 46 -4.64 4.98 -5.56
CA GLN A 46 -3.37 5.70 -5.49
C GLN A 46 -2.69 5.49 -4.12
N GLN A 47 -3.44 5.65 -3.03
CA GLN A 47 -2.92 5.43 -1.67
C GLN A 47 -2.44 3.99 -1.47
N CYS A 48 -3.17 3.01 -2.01
CA CYS A 48 -2.76 1.60 -1.95
C CYS A 48 -1.42 1.36 -2.67
N GLN A 49 -1.25 1.95 -3.85
CA GLN A 49 0.01 1.86 -4.61
C GLN A 49 1.18 2.53 -3.87
N GLU A 50 0.96 3.71 -3.29
CA GLU A 50 2.00 4.40 -2.50
C GLU A 50 2.41 3.61 -1.25
N ALA A 51 1.45 2.97 -0.59
CA ALA A 51 1.71 2.12 0.57
C ALA A 51 2.57 0.90 0.19
N LEU A 52 2.24 0.24 -0.94
CA LEU A 52 3.02 -0.89 -1.47
C LEU A 52 4.42 -0.44 -1.89
N GLY A 53 4.55 0.66 -2.63
CA GLY A 53 5.84 1.20 -3.06
C GLY A 53 6.74 1.59 -1.87
N SER A 54 6.17 2.19 -0.83
CA SER A 54 6.90 2.48 0.41
C SER A 54 7.37 1.22 1.13
N ALA A 55 6.54 0.17 1.14
CA ALA A 55 6.92 -1.11 1.73
C ALA A 55 8.07 -1.77 0.94
N GLU A 56 7.97 -1.83 -0.39
CA GLU A 56 9.03 -2.33 -1.27
C GLU A 56 10.34 -1.55 -1.11
N GLN A 57 10.27 -0.23 -1.02
CA GLN A 57 11.45 0.61 -0.80
C GLN A 57 12.12 0.32 0.54
N LYS A 58 11.32 0.12 1.60
CA LYS A 58 11.82 -0.29 2.92
C LYS A 58 12.52 -1.64 2.87
N ILE A 59 11.93 -2.62 2.18
CA ILE A 59 12.52 -3.95 1.98
C ILE A 59 13.85 -3.81 1.24
N ARG A 60 13.89 -3.09 0.12
CA ARG A 60 15.13 -2.83 -0.63
C ARG A 60 16.21 -2.15 0.22
N MET A 61 15.85 -1.20 1.08
CA MET A 61 16.81 -0.55 1.97
C MET A 61 17.37 -1.53 3.02
N LEU A 62 16.53 -2.42 3.56
CA LEU A 62 16.94 -3.46 4.50
C LEU A 62 17.85 -4.50 3.82
N GLU A 63 17.49 -4.94 2.61
CA GLU A 63 18.31 -5.85 1.80
C GLU A 63 19.65 -5.22 1.44
N ASN A 64 19.68 -3.95 1.01
CA ASN A 64 20.90 -3.23 0.68
C ASN A 64 21.78 -2.95 1.92
N GLY A 65 21.16 -2.65 3.08
CA GLY A 65 21.87 -2.52 4.35
C GLY A 65 22.45 -3.86 4.84
N SER A 66 21.73 -4.96 4.58
CA SER A 66 22.19 -6.33 4.85
C SER A 66 23.31 -6.76 3.90
N LEU A 67 23.22 -6.39 2.61
CA LEU A 67 24.24 -6.66 1.60
C LEU A 67 25.54 -5.89 1.89
N ARG A 68 25.46 -4.61 2.26
CA ARG A 68 26.67 -3.86 2.69
C ARG A 68 27.31 -4.43 3.96
N SER A 69 26.53 -5.01 4.86
CA SER A 69 27.06 -5.68 6.05
C SER A 69 27.77 -7.00 5.71
N PHE A 70 27.49 -7.61 4.55
CA PHE A 70 28.14 -8.82 4.07
C PHE A 70 29.40 -8.53 3.24
N GLU A 71 29.38 -7.48 2.41
CA GLU A 71 30.49 -7.11 1.52
C GLU A 71 31.69 -6.51 2.29
N GLY A 72 31.45 -5.89 3.45
CA GLY A 72 32.52 -5.41 4.34
C GLY A 72 33.26 -6.49 5.13
N ALA A 73 32.84 -7.76 5.05
CA ALA A 73 33.46 -8.88 5.76
C ALA A 73 34.38 -9.74 4.86
N SER A 74 34.46 -9.47 3.55
CA SER A 74 35.27 -10.25 2.61
C SER A 74 36.58 -9.60 2.13
N GLU A 75 36.82 -8.31 2.40
CA GLU A 75 38.12 -7.65 2.11
C GLU A 75 39.00 -7.63 3.37
N GLY A 76 39.57 -8.79 3.70
CA GLY A 76 40.48 -8.93 4.85
C GLY A 76 41.32 -10.21 4.87
N ALA A 77 41.40 -10.93 3.74
CA ALA A 77 42.17 -12.17 3.63
C ALA A 77 42.94 -12.25 2.32
N GLU A 78 43.82 -11.28 2.07
CA GLU A 78 44.96 -11.48 1.15
C GLU A 78 46.23 -11.07 1.90
N SER A 79 47.02 -12.09 2.27
CA SER A 79 48.44 -12.01 2.64
C SER A 79 49.26 -12.63 1.52
#